data_AF-A0A2A2QG79-F1
#
_entry.id   AF-A0A2A2QG79-F1
#
_cell.length_a   1.000
_cell.length_b   1.000
_cell.length_c   1.000
_cell.angle_alpha   90.00
_cell.angle_beta   90.00
_cell.angle_gamma   90.00
#
_symmetry.space_group_name_H-M   'P 1'
#
loop_
_entity.id
_entity.type
_entity.pdbx_description
1 polymer ?
#
loop_
_entity_poly.entity_id
_entity_poly.type
_entity_poly.pdbx_seq_one_letter_code
_entity_poly.pdbx_strand_id
1 'polypeptide(L)'
;MAKPRAPRSIVLATAQAVWSKQRPGEPLPEMLVVGIRGYYRDSLGEPGENDRGIYDDAAFVVGPETFAAFNANTDPSRFRHGVASLMPGCHPYKPGLHGISRPDGGYPAFRPATRYEELPVRRDGDDEIPSSRPGVAINIHRGGRKGTSSLGCQTIHPDQWQAFYAMTRSEMKKASLGRFWYVLSEGPVV
;
A
#
# COMPACT_ATOMS: atom_id res chain seq x y z
N MET A 1 -14.38 8.71 9.34
CA MET A 1 -13.75 9.09 8.06
C MET A 1 -14.55 8.47 6.93
N ALA A 2 -14.86 9.23 5.87
CA ALA A 2 -15.53 8.68 4.69
C ALA A 2 -14.60 7.70 3.96
N LYS A 3 -15.16 6.66 3.35
CA LYS A 3 -14.40 5.75 2.50
C LYS A 3 -14.02 6.44 1.18
N PRO A 4 -12.91 6.03 0.54
CA PRO A 4 -12.55 6.54 -0.79
C PRO A 4 -13.66 6.27 -1.80
N ARG A 5 -13.86 7.20 -2.74
CA ARG A 5 -15.01 7.19 -3.68
C ARG A 5 -14.60 7.20 -5.15
N ALA A 6 -13.30 7.11 -5.44
CA ALA A 6 -12.82 7.13 -6.82
C ALA A 6 -13.51 6.00 -7.63
N PRO A 7 -14.04 6.30 -8.82
CA PRO A 7 -14.62 5.30 -9.68
C PRO A 7 -13.63 4.20 -10.04
N ARG A 8 -14.13 2.98 -10.27
CA ARG A 8 -13.31 1.84 -10.70
C ARG A 8 -12.47 2.15 -11.94
N SER A 9 -13.02 2.90 -12.90
CA SER A 9 -12.32 3.32 -14.11
C SER A 9 -11.10 4.19 -13.81
N ILE A 10 -11.22 5.15 -12.89
CA ILE A 10 -10.11 6.01 -12.47
C ILE A 10 -9.03 5.19 -11.77
N VAL A 11 -9.42 4.34 -10.81
CA VAL A 11 -8.46 3.48 -10.09
C VAL A 11 -7.72 2.53 -11.04
N LEU A 12 -8.42 1.93 -12.00
CA LEU A 12 -7.81 1.07 -13.03
C LEU A 12 -6.90 1.86 -13.97
N ALA A 13 -7.28 3.06 -14.39
CA ALA A 13 -6.44 3.91 -15.22
C ALA A 13 -5.15 4.33 -14.49
N THR A 14 -5.26 4.69 -13.21
CA THR A 14 -4.11 4.97 -12.34
C THR A 14 -3.20 3.75 -12.23
N ALA A 15 -3.76 2.58 -11.94
CA ALA A 15 -2.98 1.35 -11.86
C ALA A 15 -2.31 1.01 -13.20
N GLN A 16 -3.02 1.15 -14.31
CA GLN A 16 -2.50 0.91 -15.66
C GLN A 16 -1.34 1.84 -15.99
N ALA A 17 -1.42 3.12 -15.61
CA ALA A 17 -0.36 4.09 -15.88
C ALA A 17 0.96 3.75 -15.16
N VAL A 18 0.88 3.19 -13.94
CA VAL A 18 2.06 2.68 -13.22
C VAL A 18 2.52 1.35 -13.82
N TRP A 19 1.59 0.44 -14.09
CA TRP A 19 1.84 -0.89 -14.61
C TRP A 19 2.57 -0.86 -15.96
N SER A 20 2.04 -0.13 -16.95
CA SER A 20 2.61 -0.06 -18.29
C SER A 20 4.02 0.49 -18.33
N LYS A 21 4.43 1.32 -17.36
CA LYS A 21 5.79 1.85 -17.27
C LYS A 21 6.80 0.77 -16.85
N GLN A 22 6.41 -0.15 -15.97
CA GLN A 22 7.29 -1.20 -15.45
C GLN A 22 7.12 -2.54 -16.17
N ARG A 23 5.98 -2.75 -16.82
CA ARG A 23 5.57 -4.01 -17.47
C ARG A 23 4.92 -3.71 -18.83
N PRO A 24 5.67 -3.14 -19.77
CA PRO A 24 5.13 -2.71 -21.05
C PRO A 24 4.55 -3.89 -21.83
N GLY A 25 3.31 -3.74 -22.30
CA GLY A 25 2.61 -4.76 -23.08
C GLY A 25 1.96 -5.89 -22.27
N GLU A 26 2.20 -5.98 -20.97
CA GLU A 26 1.49 -6.94 -20.10
C GLU A 26 0.11 -6.36 -19.71
N PRO A 27 -0.98 -7.16 -19.79
CA PRO A 27 -2.26 -6.73 -19.24
C PRO A 27 -2.19 -6.59 -17.72
N LEU A 28 -3.10 -5.80 -17.14
CA LEU A 28 -3.23 -5.76 -15.68
C LEU A 28 -3.56 -7.17 -15.14
N PRO A 29 -3.05 -7.52 -13.95
CA PRO A 29 -3.38 -8.78 -13.29
C PRO A 29 -4.89 -8.92 -13.06
N GLU A 30 -5.38 -10.16 -13.05
CA GLU A 30 -6.78 -10.49 -12.73
C GLU A 30 -7.22 -9.89 -11.39
N MET A 31 -6.31 -9.89 -10.42
CA MET A 31 -6.49 -9.25 -9.12
C MET A 31 -5.26 -8.46 -8.73
N LEU A 32 -5.48 -7.26 -8.22
CA LEU A 32 -4.47 -6.39 -7.65
C LEU A 32 -5.01 -5.60 -6.47
N VAL A 33 -4.08 -5.06 -5.67
CA VAL A 33 -4.39 -4.02 -4.70
C VAL A 33 -3.77 -2.72 -5.20
N VAL A 34 -4.53 -1.65 -5.27
CA VAL A 34 -4.04 -0.32 -5.67
C VAL A 34 -3.92 0.54 -4.44
N GLY A 35 -2.71 1.02 -4.15
CA GLY A 35 -2.47 2.09 -3.18
C GLY A 35 -2.39 3.43 -3.89
N ILE A 36 -3.07 4.45 -3.36
CA ILE A 36 -2.99 5.83 -3.84
C ILE A 36 -2.54 6.69 -2.67
N ARG A 37 -1.26 7.08 -2.72
CA ARG A 37 -0.65 8.05 -1.79
C ARG A 37 -1.23 9.45 -2.03
N GLY A 38 -1.50 10.23 -1.00
CA GLY A 38 -2.11 11.55 -1.08
C GLY A 38 -3.50 11.51 -1.72
N TYR A 39 -4.29 10.46 -1.48
CA TYR A 39 -5.64 10.35 -2.08
C TYR A 39 -6.54 11.51 -1.63
N TYR A 40 -6.45 11.90 -0.36
CA TYR A 40 -7.20 12.99 0.24
C TYR A 40 -6.39 14.27 0.38
N ARG A 41 -5.24 14.41 -0.32
CA ARG A 41 -4.28 15.52 -0.17
C ARG A 41 -4.92 16.91 -0.14
N ASP A 42 -5.99 17.11 -0.90
CA ASP A 42 -6.63 18.42 -1.02
C ASP A 42 -7.89 18.56 -0.11
N SER A 43 -8.20 17.55 0.70
CA SER A 43 -9.46 17.42 1.46
C SER A 43 -9.33 16.93 2.90
N LEU A 44 -8.15 16.45 3.30
CA LEU A 44 -7.88 15.95 4.65
C LEU A 44 -6.42 16.25 5.02
N GLY A 45 -6.22 16.95 6.13
CA GLY A 45 -4.90 17.50 6.49
C GLY A 45 -4.72 18.93 5.99
N GLU A 46 -3.49 19.33 5.72
CA GLU A 46 -3.15 20.61 5.11
C GLU A 46 -3.38 20.55 3.59
N PRO A 47 -4.25 21.42 3.03
CA PRO A 47 -4.56 21.37 1.60
C PRO A 47 -3.32 21.48 0.71
N GLY A 48 -3.14 20.48 -0.16
CA GLY A 48 -2.02 20.42 -1.10
C GLY A 48 -0.77 19.73 -0.54
N GLU A 49 -0.79 19.29 0.72
CA GLU A 49 0.31 18.58 1.37
C GLU A 49 -0.03 17.10 1.62
N ASN A 50 0.97 16.24 1.45
CA ASN A 50 0.85 14.80 1.75
C ASN A 50 1.31 14.56 3.19
N ASP A 51 0.36 14.63 4.12
CA ASP A 51 0.59 14.61 5.55
C ASP A 51 0.95 13.20 6.05
N ARG A 52 2.01 13.10 6.86
CA ARG A 52 2.41 11.81 7.45
C ARG A 52 1.69 11.53 8.76
N GLY A 53 1.38 10.26 8.98
CA GLY A 53 0.83 9.78 10.25
C GLY A 53 -0.68 9.85 10.36
N ILE A 54 -1.37 10.23 9.28
CA ILE A 54 -2.82 10.21 9.14
C ILE A 54 -3.25 9.24 8.04
N TYR A 55 -4.55 8.98 7.94
CA TYR A 55 -5.13 8.09 6.93
C TYR A 55 -5.66 8.88 5.72
N ASP A 56 -4.79 9.69 5.11
CA ASP A 56 -5.06 10.50 3.92
C ASP A 56 -4.83 9.74 2.60
N ASP A 57 -4.41 8.48 2.68
CA ASP A 57 -4.26 7.61 1.52
C ASP A 57 -5.46 6.69 1.32
N ALA A 58 -5.47 6.01 0.18
CA ALA A 58 -6.46 5.00 -0.15
C ALA A 58 -5.83 3.68 -0.57
N ALA A 59 -6.50 2.59 -0.25
CA ALA A 59 -6.23 1.28 -0.81
C ALA A 59 -7.51 0.72 -1.46
N PHE A 60 -7.38 0.12 -2.63
CA PHE A 60 -8.46 -0.52 -3.35
C PHE A 60 -8.13 -1.98 -3.61
N VAL A 61 -9.04 -2.89 -3.28
CA VAL A 61 -8.96 -4.28 -3.71
C VAL A 61 -9.76 -4.40 -5.01
N VAL A 62 -9.08 -4.81 -6.07
CA VAL A 62 -9.65 -4.92 -7.41
C VAL A 62 -9.50 -6.37 -7.89
N GLY A 63 -10.62 -7.01 -8.16
CA GLY A 63 -10.70 -8.31 -8.83
C GLY A 63 -11.71 -8.25 -9.98
N PRO A 64 -12.03 -9.36 -10.66
CA PRO A 64 -12.97 -9.36 -11.79
C PRO A 64 -14.32 -8.73 -11.40
N GLU A 65 -14.92 -9.23 -10.33
CA GLU A 65 -16.22 -8.76 -9.81
C GLU A 65 -16.09 -7.90 -8.54
N THR A 66 -14.89 -7.80 -7.98
CA THR A 66 -14.64 -7.11 -6.72
C THR A 66 -14.06 -5.73 -6.96
N PHE A 67 -14.68 -4.72 -6.34
CA PHE A 67 -14.13 -3.37 -6.23
C PHE A 67 -14.49 -2.79 -4.86
N ALA A 68 -13.49 -2.68 -3.98
CA ALA A 68 -13.71 -2.17 -2.63
C ALA A 68 -12.62 -1.21 -2.20
N ALA A 69 -13.03 -0.14 -1.52
CA ALA A 69 -12.18 0.95 -1.08
C ALA A 69 -11.98 0.96 0.44
N PHE A 70 -10.76 1.29 0.86
CA PHE A 70 -10.32 1.30 2.25
C PHE A 70 -9.47 2.55 2.51
N ASN A 71 -9.68 3.17 3.67
CA ASN A 71 -8.81 4.23 4.18
C ASN A 71 -7.46 3.61 4.58
N ALA A 72 -6.40 4.20 4.06
CA ALA A 72 -5.06 3.67 4.19
C ALA A 72 -4.07 4.79 4.58
N ASN A 73 -2.87 4.36 4.92
CA ASN A 73 -1.68 5.17 5.02
C ASN A 73 -0.56 4.36 4.36
N THR A 74 0.04 4.93 3.35
CA THR A 74 1.08 4.35 2.50
C THR A 74 2.43 4.99 2.73
N ASP A 75 2.49 5.96 3.65
CA ASP A 75 3.70 6.62 4.12
C ASP A 75 4.13 6.17 5.52
N PRO A 76 5.41 6.39 5.89
CA PRO A 76 5.80 6.27 7.29
C PRO A 76 5.06 7.30 8.15
N SER A 77 4.82 6.98 9.43
CA SER A 77 4.05 7.86 10.33
C SER A 77 4.78 9.16 10.73
N ARG A 78 6.09 9.27 10.46
CA ARG A 78 6.91 10.39 10.92
C ARG A 78 7.97 10.74 9.88
N PHE A 79 8.34 12.02 9.85
CA PHE A 79 9.57 12.47 9.21
C PHE A 79 10.74 12.29 10.19
N ARG A 80 11.72 11.48 9.81
CA ARG A 80 12.97 11.32 10.56
C ARG A 80 14.04 10.80 9.62
N HIS A 81 15.23 11.39 9.67
CA HIS A 81 16.35 10.98 8.83
C HIS A 81 16.53 9.46 8.77
N GLY A 82 16.64 8.92 7.56
CA GLY A 82 16.81 7.49 7.28
C GLY A 82 15.52 6.65 7.28
N VAL A 83 14.36 7.21 7.65
CA VAL A 83 13.06 6.51 7.58
C VAL A 83 12.70 6.24 6.12
N ALA A 84 12.36 4.98 5.83
CA ALA A 84 12.05 4.52 4.49
C ALA A 84 10.60 4.82 4.10
N SER A 85 10.41 5.27 2.86
CA SER A 85 9.11 5.38 2.19
C SER A 85 9.14 4.54 0.92
N LEU A 86 8.15 3.65 0.76
CA LEU A 86 8.06 2.78 -0.42
C LEU A 86 7.91 3.63 -1.69
N MET A 87 8.70 3.33 -2.71
CA MET A 87 8.58 4.01 -4.01
C MET A 87 7.27 3.64 -4.71
N PRO A 88 6.62 4.56 -5.44
CA PRO A 88 5.56 4.20 -6.38
C PRO A 88 6.04 3.14 -7.37
N GLY A 89 5.14 2.22 -7.76
CA GLY A 89 5.49 1.08 -8.60
C GLY A 89 4.65 -0.16 -8.32
N CYS A 90 5.02 -1.25 -8.98
CA CYS A 90 4.39 -2.55 -8.90
C CYS A 90 5.22 -3.47 -7.99
N HIS A 91 4.67 -3.80 -6.83
CA HIS A 91 5.35 -4.57 -5.79
C HIS A 91 4.57 -5.86 -5.52
N PRO A 92 5.18 -7.06 -5.62
CA PRO A 92 4.45 -8.29 -5.35
C PRO A 92 4.34 -8.51 -3.82
N TYR A 93 3.20 -8.95 -3.34
CA TYR A 93 2.94 -9.23 -1.92
C TYR A 93 2.31 -10.61 -1.71
N LYS A 94 2.60 -11.21 -0.55
CA LYS A 94 2.08 -12.52 -0.14
C LYS A 94 1.55 -12.46 1.30
N PRO A 95 0.60 -13.34 1.68
CA PRO A 95 0.19 -13.50 3.07
C PRO A 95 1.39 -13.82 3.97
N GLY A 96 1.39 -13.26 5.18
CA GLY A 96 2.41 -13.49 6.19
C GLY A 96 2.06 -12.83 7.51
N LEU A 97 3.06 -12.57 8.34
CA LEU A 97 2.91 -11.94 9.64
C LEU A 97 3.73 -10.65 9.72
N HIS A 98 3.19 -9.62 10.37
CA HIS A 98 3.95 -8.44 10.78
C HIS A 98 4.40 -8.60 12.24
N GLY A 99 5.61 -8.13 12.55
CA GLY A 99 6.16 -8.21 13.90
C GLY A 99 6.54 -9.63 14.33
N ILE A 100 7.10 -10.44 13.42
CA ILE A 100 7.47 -11.85 13.67
C ILE A 100 8.44 -12.00 14.86
N SER A 101 9.28 -11.00 15.10
CA SER A 101 10.23 -10.99 16.22
C SER A 101 9.59 -10.66 17.57
N ARG A 102 8.28 -10.37 17.62
CA ARG A 102 7.58 -10.10 18.87
C ARG A 102 7.37 -11.41 19.65
N PRO A 103 7.34 -11.38 21.00
CA PRO A 103 7.16 -12.57 21.81
C PRO A 103 5.87 -13.37 21.52
N ASP A 104 4.83 -12.68 21.02
CA ASP A 104 3.53 -13.26 20.66
C ASP A 104 3.47 -13.81 19.22
N GLY A 105 4.59 -13.79 18.48
CA GLY A 105 4.68 -14.32 17.12
C GLY A 105 4.13 -13.39 16.02
N GLY A 106 3.75 -12.15 16.37
CA GLY A 106 3.22 -11.17 15.42
C GLY A 106 1.76 -11.44 15.01
N TYR A 107 1.28 -10.72 13.99
CA TYR A 107 -0.12 -10.78 13.55
C TYR A 107 -0.26 -10.75 12.03
N PRO A 108 -1.40 -11.19 11.47
CA PRO A 108 -1.59 -11.27 10.02
C PRO A 108 -1.27 -9.96 9.29
N ALA A 109 -0.59 -10.09 8.16
CA ALA A 109 -0.19 -9.01 7.27
C ALA A 109 0.01 -9.54 5.85
N PHE A 110 0.24 -8.64 4.90
CA PHE A 110 0.86 -8.99 3.63
C PHE A 110 2.31 -8.53 3.64
N ARG A 111 3.23 -9.43 3.29
CA ARG A 111 4.67 -9.18 3.23
C ARG A 111 5.13 -9.09 1.77
N PRO A 112 6.22 -8.38 1.46
CA PRO A 112 6.79 -8.39 0.12
C PRO A 112 7.10 -9.82 -0.35
N ALA A 113 6.77 -10.13 -1.59
CA ALA A 113 7.02 -11.41 -2.24
C ALA A 113 8.23 -11.32 -3.19
N THR A 114 9.24 -10.57 -2.77
CA THR A 114 10.55 -10.41 -3.41
C THR A 114 11.60 -11.24 -2.67
N ARG A 115 12.79 -11.39 -3.27
CA ARG A 115 13.94 -11.99 -2.57
C ARG A 115 14.27 -11.15 -1.34
N TYR A 116 14.47 -11.81 -0.20
CA TYR A 116 14.71 -11.16 1.11
C TYR A 116 13.67 -10.15 1.57
N GLU A 117 12.52 -10.09 0.89
CA GLU A 117 11.47 -9.10 1.13
C GLU A 117 11.95 -7.65 1.01
N GLU A 118 12.92 -7.43 0.12
CA GLU A 118 13.47 -6.13 -0.22
C GLU A 118 12.59 -5.39 -1.24
N LEU A 119 12.37 -4.10 -1.01
CA LEU A 119 11.64 -3.19 -1.90
C LEU A 119 12.41 -1.87 -2.10
N PRO A 120 12.26 -1.21 -3.26
CA PRO A 120 12.89 0.08 -3.50
C PRO A 120 12.22 1.16 -2.65
N VAL A 121 13.03 1.98 -1.99
CA VAL A 121 12.56 3.03 -1.07
C VAL A 121 13.30 4.34 -1.33
N ARG A 122 12.65 5.45 -0.99
CA ARG A 122 13.35 6.69 -0.65
C ARG A 122 13.54 6.74 0.87
N ARG A 123 14.60 7.40 1.33
CA ARG A 123 14.82 7.64 2.76
C ARG A 123 14.84 9.14 3.05
N ASP A 124 14.24 9.53 4.17
CA ASP A 124 14.21 10.94 4.56
C ASP A 124 15.62 11.49 4.77
N GLY A 125 15.91 12.65 4.16
CA GLY A 125 17.21 13.30 4.26
C GLY A 125 18.34 12.61 3.49
N ASP A 126 18.02 11.62 2.65
CA ASP A 126 18.94 11.06 1.66
C ASP A 126 18.56 11.62 0.27
N ASP A 127 19.55 12.05 -0.52
CA ASP A 127 19.34 12.56 -1.88
C ASP A 127 19.27 11.44 -2.94
N GLU A 128 19.68 10.23 -2.58
CA GLU A 128 19.69 9.07 -3.48
C GLU A 128 18.28 8.49 -3.69
N ILE A 129 17.85 8.38 -4.95
CA ILE A 129 16.52 7.87 -5.32
C ILE A 129 16.64 6.88 -6.49
N PRO A 130 16.30 5.58 -6.30
CA PRO A 130 16.01 4.94 -5.01
C PRO A 130 17.26 4.86 -4.13
N SER A 131 17.07 4.73 -2.81
CA SER A 131 18.18 4.50 -1.88
C SER A 131 18.89 3.18 -2.20
N SER A 132 20.22 3.19 -2.13
CA SER A 132 21.09 2.00 -2.16
C SER A 132 20.81 1.00 -1.03
N ARG A 133 20.14 1.44 0.04
CA ARG A 133 19.69 0.60 1.16
C ARG A 133 18.21 0.28 1.03
N PRO A 134 17.83 -0.89 0.46
CA PRO A 134 16.44 -1.23 0.23
C PRO A 134 15.64 -1.25 1.55
N GLY A 135 14.33 -1.07 1.44
CA GLY A 135 13.43 -1.33 2.55
C GLY A 135 13.22 -2.83 2.69
N VAL A 136 13.26 -3.35 3.92
CA VAL A 136 13.08 -4.79 4.20
C VAL A 136 11.79 -4.97 5.00
N ALA A 137 10.98 -5.96 4.62
CA ALA A 137 9.73 -6.30 5.32
C ALA A 137 8.78 -5.09 5.47
N ILE A 138 8.69 -4.27 4.42
CA ILE A 138 7.68 -3.22 4.25
C ILE A 138 6.34 -3.91 4.02
N ASN A 139 5.58 -4.10 5.08
CA ASN A 139 4.36 -4.90 5.07
C ASN A 139 3.11 -4.04 4.84
N ILE A 140 2.02 -4.64 4.36
CA ILE A 140 0.67 -4.08 4.47
C ILE A 140 -0.01 -4.71 5.70
N HIS A 141 -0.34 -3.92 6.71
CA HIS A 141 -0.88 -4.45 7.97
C HIS A 141 -1.93 -3.54 8.63
N ARG A 142 -2.49 -4.01 9.75
CA ARG A 142 -3.39 -3.19 10.58
C ARG A 142 -2.64 -2.01 11.18
N GLY A 143 -3.11 -0.78 10.97
CA GLY A 143 -2.56 0.39 11.64
C GLY A 143 -3.19 0.67 13.01
N GLY A 144 -2.80 1.78 13.63
CA GLY A 144 -3.28 2.21 14.95
C GLY A 144 -4.57 3.05 14.89
N ARG A 145 -5.25 3.21 16.03
CA ARG A 145 -6.42 4.11 16.15
C ARG A 145 -6.04 5.58 16.33
N LYS A 146 -4.89 5.85 16.92
CA LYS A 146 -4.40 7.21 17.27
C LYS A 146 -3.28 7.69 16.34
N GLY A 147 -3.09 7.03 15.21
CA GLY A 147 -2.00 7.23 14.27
C GLY A 147 -1.73 5.96 13.47
N THR A 148 -0.86 6.03 12.46
CA THR A 148 -0.74 4.94 11.48
C THR A 148 0.21 3.82 11.93
N SER A 149 1.04 4.07 12.95
CA SER A 149 1.93 3.09 13.59
C SER A 149 2.88 2.37 12.61
N SER A 150 3.45 3.13 11.67
CA SER A 150 4.33 2.64 10.62
C SER A 150 5.68 3.36 10.59
N LEU A 151 6.77 2.62 10.47
CA LEU A 151 8.12 3.12 10.13
C LEU A 151 8.52 2.68 8.71
N GLY A 152 7.57 2.74 7.76
CA GLY A 152 7.78 2.49 6.33
C GLY A 152 6.79 1.51 5.70
N CYS A 153 6.10 0.73 6.54
CA CYS A 153 4.97 -0.13 6.16
C CYS A 153 3.72 0.66 5.72
N GLN A 154 2.78 -0.06 5.13
CA GLN A 154 1.52 0.43 4.62
C GLN A 154 0.46 -0.08 5.59
N THR A 155 -0.49 0.77 5.94
CA THR A 155 -1.48 0.42 6.95
C THR A 155 -2.89 0.73 6.50
N ILE A 156 -3.81 -0.14 6.90
CA ILE A 156 -5.25 0.09 6.76
C ILE A 156 -5.80 0.48 8.12
N HIS A 157 -6.80 1.37 8.11
CA HIS A 157 -7.49 1.77 9.34
C HIS A 157 -7.99 0.53 10.12
N PRO A 158 -7.82 0.46 11.45
CA PRO A 158 -8.09 -0.75 12.23
C PRO A 158 -9.52 -1.29 12.09
N ASP A 159 -10.52 -0.41 11.99
CA ASP A 159 -11.93 -0.81 11.80
C ASP A 159 -12.21 -1.43 10.41
N GLN A 160 -11.31 -1.23 9.46
CA GLN A 160 -11.45 -1.72 8.09
C GLN A 160 -10.49 -2.88 7.77
N TRP A 161 -9.48 -3.10 8.61
CA TRP A 161 -8.45 -4.11 8.40
C TRP A 161 -8.99 -5.52 8.18
N GLN A 162 -9.94 -5.97 9.01
CA GLN A 162 -10.46 -7.33 8.91
C GLN A 162 -11.14 -7.57 7.56
N ALA A 163 -11.93 -6.60 7.09
CA ALA A 163 -12.59 -6.67 5.79
C ALA A 163 -11.57 -6.62 4.64
N PHE A 164 -10.59 -5.72 4.71
CA PHE A 164 -9.51 -5.65 3.72
C PHE A 164 -8.75 -6.97 3.61
N TYR A 165 -8.26 -7.50 4.72
CA TYR A 165 -7.46 -8.72 4.74
C TYR A 165 -8.25 -9.93 4.24
N ALA A 166 -9.48 -10.10 4.71
CA ALA A 166 -10.35 -11.21 4.30
C ALA A 166 -10.71 -11.13 2.82
N MET A 167 -11.02 -9.93 2.30
CA MET A 167 -11.36 -9.73 0.89
C MET A 167 -10.17 -10.01 -0.02
N THR A 168 -9.01 -9.43 0.27
CA THR A 168 -7.78 -9.70 -0.50
C THR A 168 -7.46 -11.20 -0.50
N ARG A 169 -7.56 -11.89 0.64
CA ARG A 169 -7.37 -13.35 0.72
C ARG A 169 -8.42 -14.13 -0.06
N SER A 170 -9.67 -13.69 -0.07
CA SER A 170 -10.75 -14.31 -0.85
C SER A 170 -10.47 -14.21 -2.35
N GLU A 171 -10.12 -13.03 -2.84
CA GLU A 171 -9.81 -12.82 -4.27
C GLU A 171 -8.55 -13.59 -4.70
N MET A 172 -7.50 -13.61 -3.85
CA MET A 172 -6.34 -14.47 -4.10
C MET A 172 -6.72 -15.95 -4.23
N LYS A 173 -7.63 -16.43 -3.37
CA LYS A 173 -8.09 -17.83 -3.41
C LYS A 173 -8.89 -18.12 -4.68
N LYS A 174 -9.79 -17.21 -5.09
CA LYS A 174 -10.58 -17.36 -6.33
C LYS A 174 -9.66 -17.46 -7.56
N ALA A 175 -8.64 -16.61 -7.62
CA ALA A 175 -7.66 -16.60 -8.71
C ALA A 175 -6.54 -17.65 -8.54
N SER A 176 -6.59 -18.51 -7.52
CA SER A 176 -5.54 -19.52 -7.22
C SER A 176 -4.12 -18.92 -7.10
N LEU A 177 -4.01 -17.71 -6.57
CA LEU A 177 -2.76 -16.96 -6.47
C LEU A 177 -2.07 -17.14 -5.11
N GLY A 178 -0.76 -17.44 -5.14
CA GLY A 178 0.09 -17.41 -3.94
C GLY A 178 0.59 -16.00 -3.56
N ARG A 179 0.48 -15.04 -4.48
CA ARG A 179 0.87 -13.63 -4.33
C ARG A 179 -0.01 -12.73 -5.19
N PHE A 180 -0.12 -11.45 -4.85
CA PHE A 180 -0.82 -10.44 -5.65
C PHE A 180 0.10 -9.27 -5.95
N TRP A 181 -0.29 -8.44 -6.92
CA TRP A 181 0.39 -7.18 -7.22
C TRP A 181 -0.20 -6.04 -6.41
N TYR A 182 0.65 -5.35 -5.64
CA TYR A 182 0.36 -4.06 -5.04
C TYR A 182 0.89 -2.96 -5.96
N VAL A 183 -0.01 -2.18 -6.56
CA VAL A 183 0.36 -1.05 -7.42
C VAL A 183 0.21 0.22 -6.61
N LEU A 184 1.34 0.83 -6.24
CA LEU A 184 1.38 2.10 -5.52
C LEU A 184 1.54 3.25 -6.51
N SER A 185 0.60 4.20 -6.47
CA SER A 185 0.62 5.44 -7.24
C SER A 185 0.61 6.66 -6.33
N GLU A 186 1.04 7.78 -6.88
CA GLU A 186 0.84 9.11 -6.32
C GLU A 186 -0.54 9.64 -6.72
N GLY A 187 -1.16 10.40 -5.82
CA GLY A 187 -2.43 11.09 -5.98
C GLY A 187 -2.29 12.63 -5.95
N PRO A 188 -3.42 13.35 -5.82
CA PRO A 188 -4.79 12.84 -5.85
C PRO A 188 -5.13 12.33 -7.24
N VAL A 189 -6.15 11.49 -7.32
CA VAL A 189 -6.72 11.04 -8.59
C VAL A 189 -8.05 11.74 -8.80
N VAL A 190 -8.19 12.38 -9.96
CA VAL A 190 -9.42 13.02 -10.45
C VAL A 190 -10.25 12.04 -11.25
#